data_AF-A0A7S0ZP63-F1
#
_entry.id   AF-A0A7S0ZP63-F1
#
_cell.length_a   1.000
_cell.length_b   1.000
_cell.length_c   1.000
_cell.angle_alpha   90.00
_cell.angle_beta   90.00
_cell.angle_gamma   90.00
#
_symmetry.space_group_name_H-M   'P 1'
#
loop_
_entity.id
_entity.type
_entity.pdbx_description
1 polymer ?
#
loop_
_entity_poly.entity_id
_entity_poly.type
_entity_poly.pdbx_seq_one_letter_code
_entity_poly.pdbx_strand_id
1 'polypeptide(L)'
;MFCCTNVDQTCGGAGGALRMVDAMRVVDACSSARPRTVEEMPSSPVHDTDVDVDARELEDVSQRLDVKDEEDEEDSDGEEVKIVEMDNKAENDTVKDKRELKLEGEEEAKRQKQREELDAARKRMNERNLETWMKTHGLQDVNQKKQMWLKISYSYPLHAAVEENNSEIVQCLIEAGADKTQKNSDGLTPEMLVRKRSKKLGINRVWDDTLRALT
;
A
#
# COMPACT_ATOMS: atom_id res chain seq x y z
N MET A 1 17.17 17.44 -22.88
CA MET A 1 18.17 16.36 -23.08
C MET A 1 17.59 15.13 -22.40
N PHE A 2 16.92 14.29 -23.18
CA PHE A 2 16.38 13.01 -22.73
C PHE A 2 17.46 11.93 -22.81
N CYS A 3 17.18 10.84 -22.08
CA CYS A 3 17.66 9.47 -22.24
C CYS A 3 18.58 9.00 -21.10
N CYS A 4 18.02 8.19 -20.21
CA CYS A 4 18.56 6.86 -19.89
C CYS A 4 17.43 6.01 -19.30
N THR A 5 17.08 4.98 -20.07
CA THR A 5 16.21 3.85 -19.76
C THR A 5 16.86 2.96 -18.71
N ASN A 6 16.10 2.49 -17.72
CA ASN A 6 16.35 1.23 -17.00
C ASN A 6 15.01 0.64 -16.57
N VAL A 7 14.53 -0.33 -17.37
CA VAL A 7 13.51 -1.29 -16.96
C VAL A 7 14.28 -2.50 -16.47
N ASP A 8 14.28 -2.67 -15.15
CA ASP A 8 14.85 -3.82 -14.48
C ASP A 8 13.85 -4.98 -14.48
N GLN A 9 14.42 -6.16 -14.53
CA GLN A 9 13.83 -7.41 -14.92
C GLN A 9 13.74 -8.28 -13.66
N THR A 10 12.54 -8.56 -13.17
CA THR A 10 12.37 -9.51 -12.06
C THR A 10 11.45 -10.66 -12.43
N CYS A 11 12.10 -11.81 -12.58
CA CYS A 11 11.64 -13.18 -12.47
C CYS A 11 10.91 -13.34 -11.11
N GLY A 12 9.80 -14.07 -10.94
CA GLY A 12 9.66 -15.50 -11.19
C GLY A 12 9.98 -16.32 -9.93
N GLY A 13 8.96 -16.97 -9.32
CA GLY A 13 9.14 -18.24 -8.60
C GLY A 13 8.68 -18.34 -7.14
N ALA A 14 7.73 -19.25 -6.91
CA ALA A 14 7.56 -20.23 -5.81
C ALA A 14 7.88 -19.79 -4.36
N GLY A 15 7.02 -20.00 -3.36
CA GLY A 15 6.37 -21.26 -2.99
C GLY A 15 6.94 -21.75 -1.64
N GLY A 16 6.12 -22.33 -0.77
CA GLY A 16 6.59 -23.13 0.37
C GLY A 16 6.19 -22.63 1.76
N ALA A 17 5.09 -23.18 2.26
CA ALA A 17 4.76 -23.20 3.68
C ALA A 17 5.71 -24.15 4.43
N LEU A 18 6.16 -23.78 5.62
CA LEU A 18 6.69 -24.71 6.64
C LEU A 18 6.34 -24.18 8.03
N ARG A 19 5.47 -24.93 8.71
CA ARG A 19 5.25 -24.86 10.15
C ARG A 19 6.34 -25.67 10.84
N MET A 20 6.81 -25.23 12.01
CA MET A 20 7.42 -26.13 12.99
C MET A 20 7.26 -25.57 14.40
N VAL A 21 6.99 -26.49 15.30
CA VAL A 21 6.55 -26.39 16.70
C VAL A 21 7.74 -26.55 17.65
N ASP A 22 7.59 -26.01 18.87
CA ASP A 22 8.19 -26.38 20.18
C ASP A 22 9.61 -26.97 20.30
N ALA A 23 10.40 -26.42 21.23
CA ALA A 23 10.94 -27.17 22.40
C ALA A 23 11.84 -26.34 23.34
N MET A 24 11.53 -26.41 24.63
CA MET A 24 12.38 -26.14 25.80
C MET A 24 13.68 -27.00 25.81
N ARG A 25 14.78 -26.45 26.33
CA ARG A 25 15.52 -27.03 27.48
C ARG A 25 16.67 -26.14 28.01
N VAL A 26 16.66 -25.97 29.32
CA VAL A 26 17.77 -25.64 30.24
C VAL A 26 18.71 -26.84 30.41
N VAL A 27 20.03 -26.63 30.61
CA VAL A 27 20.86 -27.05 31.78
C VAL A 27 22.38 -26.76 31.62
N ASP A 28 22.94 -26.12 32.64
CA ASP A 28 24.17 -26.37 33.43
C ASP A 28 25.60 -26.65 32.85
N ALA A 29 26.54 -25.94 33.52
CA ALA A 29 27.77 -26.43 34.18
C ALA A 29 29.14 -26.53 33.45
N CYS A 30 30.03 -25.60 33.86
CA CYS A 30 31.24 -25.82 34.68
C CYS A 30 32.63 -26.15 34.06
N SER A 31 33.62 -25.38 34.54
CA SER A 31 34.95 -25.81 35.06
C SER A 31 36.18 -25.88 34.14
N SER A 32 37.16 -25.00 34.40
CA SER A 32 38.43 -25.32 35.11
C SER A 32 39.25 -24.02 35.29
N ALA A 33 39.55 -23.50 36.48
CA ALA A 33 40.54 -23.92 37.50
C ALA A 33 42.00 -23.88 36.99
N ARG A 34 42.77 -22.78 37.21
CA ARG A 34 43.79 -22.50 38.29
C ARG A 34 45.18 -23.18 38.06
N PRO A 35 46.29 -22.89 38.79
CA PRO A 35 46.76 -21.74 39.62
C PRO A 35 48.27 -21.35 39.32
N ARG A 36 49.00 -20.38 39.94
CA ARG A 36 49.73 -20.40 41.24
C ARG A 36 50.75 -19.21 41.35
N THR A 37 50.85 -18.54 42.52
CA THR A 37 52.02 -18.36 43.47
C THR A 37 53.09 -17.31 43.11
N VAL A 38 53.18 -16.16 43.82
CA VAL A 38 53.96 -15.75 45.04
C VAL A 38 55.45 -15.45 44.84
N GLU A 39 56.00 -14.65 45.76
CA GLU A 39 57.41 -14.20 45.96
C GLU A 39 57.76 -12.92 45.15
N GLU A 40 58.37 -11.84 45.66
CA GLU A 40 59.16 -11.59 46.87
C GLU A 40 59.37 -10.06 47.07
N MET A 41 59.56 -9.63 48.32
CA MET A 41 60.09 -8.30 48.68
C MET A 41 61.59 -8.42 48.95
N PRO A 42 62.40 -7.38 48.65
CA PRO A 42 63.44 -7.04 49.63
C PRO A 42 63.75 -5.54 49.81
N SER A 43 63.90 -5.20 51.10
CA SER A 43 64.90 -4.34 51.73
C SER A 43 65.12 -2.88 51.29
N SER A 44 64.87 -2.00 52.25
CA SER A 44 65.39 -0.64 52.40
C SER A 44 66.92 -0.56 52.38
N PRO A 45 67.49 0.56 51.91
CA PRO A 45 68.50 1.26 52.72
C PRO A 45 68.07 2.67 53.12
N VAL A 46 68.14 2.93 54.43
CA VAL A 46 68.18 4.25 55.04
C VAL A 46 69.50 4.93 54.73
N HIS A 47 69.46 6.15 54.21
CA HIS A 47 70.58 7.08 54.19
C HIS A 47 70.13 8.39 54.86
N ASP A 48 70.61 8.59 56.08
CA ASP A 48 70.64 9.89 56.74
C ASP A 48 71.64 10.79 56.01
N THR A 49 71.16 11.89 55.44
CA THR A 49 71.97 13.08 55.23
C THR A 49 71.16 14.28 55.69
N ASP A 50 71.58 14.85 56.82
CA ASP A 50 71.14 16.15 57.31
C ASP A 50 71.43 17.21 56.23
N VAL A 51 70.37 17.79 55.68
CA VAL A 51 70.42 19.10 55.03
C VAL A 51 69.26 19.92 55.59
N ASP A 52 69.53 20.63 56.68
CA ASP A 52 68.79 21.82 57.04
C ASP A 52 68.94 22.89 55.94
N VAL A 53 67.96 23.79 55.86
CA VAL A 53 67.86 25.00 54.99
C VAL A 53 67.17 24.70 53.64
N ASP A 54 65.98 25.20 53.29
CA ASP A 54 65.26 26.42 53.68
C ASP A 54 63.73 26.21 53.51
N ALA A 55 62.93 26.74 54.42
CA ALA A 55 61.48 26.53 54.51
C ALA A 55 60.66 27.37 53.50
N ARG A 56 60.93 27.25 52.19
CA ARG A 56 60.23 28.04 51.15
C ARG A 56 59.92 27.32 49.83
N GLU A 57 59.86 26.00 49.79
CA GLU A 57 59.45 25.25 48.58
C GLU A 57 58.51 24.08 48.88
N LEU A 58 57.38 24.35 49.55
CA LEU A 58 56.26 23.38 49.66
C LEU A 58 54.91 23.96 49.22
N GLU A 59 54.93 24.93 48.30
CA GLU A 59 53.69 25.49 47.74
C GLU A 59 53.48 25.15 46.25
N ASP A 60 54.41 24.50 45.56
CA ASP A 60 54.32 24.27 44.10
C ASP A 60 53.96 22.83 43.66
N VAL A 61 53.73 21.90 44.59
CA VAL A 61 53.25 20.53 44.25
C VAL A 61 51.84 20.24 44.79
N SER A 62 51.27 21.12 45.63
CA SER A 62 49.86 21.00 46.02
C SER A 62 48.89 21.55 44.97
N GLN A 63 49.33 22.42 44.06
CA GLN A 63 48.44 23.02 43.04
C GLN A 63 48.35 22.23 41.74
N ARG A 64 48.99 21.05 41.66
CA ARG A 64 49.02 20.21 40.44
C ARG A 64 48.23 18.91 40.55
N LEU A 65 47.54 18.68 41.66
CA LEU A 65 46.64 17.54 41.84
C LEU A 65 45.16 17.91 42.04
N ASP A 66 44.79 19.20 42.00
CA ASP A 66 43.39 19.63 42.15
C ASP A 66 42.78 20.26 40.88
N VAL A 67 43.48 20.31 39.74
CA VAL A 67 42.94 20.88 38.48
C VAL A 67 42.88 19.85 37.34
N LYS A 68 42.83 18.56 37.68
CA LYS A 68 42.55 17.51 36.68
C LYS A 68 41.24 16.77 36.87
N ASP A 69 40.52 17.06 37.95
CA ASP A 69 39.27 16.37 38.26
C ASP A 69 38.03 17.28 38.09
N GLU A 70 38.18 18.56 37.69
CA GLU A 70 37.04 19.50 37.56
C GLU A 70 36.72 19.92 36.11
N GLU A 71 37.58 19.69 35.11
CA GLU A 71 37.28 20.04 33.71
C GLU A 71 36.71 18.88 32.88
N ASP A 72 36.69 17.65 33.41
CA ASP A 72 36.14 16.47 32.71
C ASP A 72 34.67 16.16 33.09
N GLU A 73 34.08 16.84 34.09
CA GLU A 73 32.70 16.58 34.53
C GLU A 73 31.64 17.50 33.89
N GLU A 74 31.98 18.69 33.37
CA GLU A 74 30.99 19.58 32.72
C GLU A 74 30.71 19.27 31.24
N ASP A 75 31.53 18.44 30.58
CA ASP A 75 31.31 18.03 29.17
C ASP A 75 30.50 16.73 29.02
N SER A 76 30.37 15.93 30.09
CA SER A 76 29.57 14.70 30.10
C SER A 76 28.06 14.98 30.09
N ASP A 77 27.65 15.99 30.84
CA ASP A 77 26.24 16.33 31.06
C ASP A 77 25.58 16.90 29.78
N GLY A 78 26.35 17.67 29.00
CA GLY A 78 25.89 18.28 27.76
C GLY A 78 25.79 17.31 26.57
N GLU A 79 26.52 16.19 26.59
CA GLU A 79 26.45 15.14 25.58
C GLU A 79 25.24 14.22 25.84
N GLU A 80 24.97 13.89 27.11
CA GLU A 80 23.83 13.07 27.53
C GLU A 80 22.49 13.76 27.24
N VAL A 81 22.38 15.08 27.49
CA VAL A 81 21.19 15.88 27.14
C VAL A 81 20.93 15.89 25.62
N LYS A 82 21.97 15.98 24.79
CA LYS A 82 21.83 15.95 23.32
C LYS A 82 21.39 14.59 22.79
N ILE A 83 21.90 13.49 23.37
CA ILE A 83 21.49 12.13 23.02
C ILE A 83 20.01 11.93 23.37
N VAL A 84 19.59 12.35 24.57
CA VAL A 84 18.18 12.26 25.00
C VAL A 84 17.26 13.13 24.14
N GLU A 85 17.67 14.33 23.75
CA GLU A 85 16.89 15.18 22.82
C GLU A 85 16.79 14.58 21.41
N MET A 86 17.88 13.98 20.91
CA MET A 86 17.90 13.30 19.61
C MET A 86 17.02 12.06 19.60
N ASP A 87 17.04 11.25 20.66
CA ASP A 87 16.19 10.08 20.81
C ASP A 87 14.72 10.48 20.94
N ASN A 88 14.39 11.47 21.77
CA ASN A 88 13.03 12.01 21.88
C ASN A 88 12.51 12.59 20.55
N LYS A 89 13.38 13.26 19.79
CA LYS A 89 13.02 13.79 18.47
C LYS A 89 12.78 12.68 17.46
N ALA A 90 13.65 11.66 17.43
CA ALA A 90 13.47 10.49 16.55
C ALA A 90 12.18 9.72 16.90
N GLU A 91 11.88 9.55 18.20
CA GLU A 91 10.62 8.98 18.65
C GLU A 91 9.41 9.82 18.23
N ASN A 92 9.47 11.14 18.36
CA ASN A 92 8.38 12.04 17.95
C ASN A 92 8.19 12.06 16.42
N ASP A 93 9.27 12.08 15.65
CA ASP A 93 9.24 12.01 14.18
C ASP A 93 8.65 10.66 13.72
N THR A 94 9.05 9.54 14.32
CA THR A 94 8.45 8.22 13.97
C THR A 94 6.98 8.11 14.37
N VAL A 95 6.56 8.72 15.47
CA VAL A 95 5.14 8.80 15.87
C VAL A 95 4.34 9.65 14.90
N LYS A 96 4.91 10.77 14.44
CA LYS A 96 4.30 11.64 13.44
C LYS A 96 4.14 10.93 12.09
N ASP A 97 5.19 10.30 11.58
CA ASP A 97 5.16 9.54 10.31
C ASP A 97 4.13 8.40 10.36
N LYS A 98 4.08 7.64 11.47
CA LYS A 98 3.07 6.59 11.67
C LYS A 98 1.63 7.14 11.67
N ARG A 99 1.42 8.33 12.24
CA ARG A 99 0.10 8.98 12.25
C ARG A 99 -0.29 9.46 10.86
N GLU A 100 0.64 10.05 10.11
CA GLU A 100 0.42 10.49 8.73
C GLU A 100 0.09 9.31 7.81
N LEU A 101 0.87 8.22 7.87
CA LEU A 101 0.59 6.99 7.12
C LEU A 101 -0.78 6.39 7.46
N LYS A 102 -1.19 6.42 8.73
CA LYS A 102 -2.50 5.94 9.15
C LYS A 102 -3.63 6.81 8.60
N LEU A 103 -3.46 8.13 8.62
CA LEU A 103 -4.43 9.08 8.06
C LEU A 103 -4.57 8.89 6.54
N GLU A 104 -3.46 8.75 5.82
CA GLU A 104 -3.47 8.48 4.37
C GLU A 104 -4.17 7.17 4.05
N GLY A 105 -3.88 6.09 4.78
CA GLY A 105 -4.57 4.81 4.62
C GLY A 105 -6.07 4.89 4.91
N GLU A 106 -6.49 5.66 5.92
CA GLU A 106 -7.90 5.91 6.23
C GLU A 106 -8.60 6.74 5.12
N GLU A 107 -7.91 7.74 4.56
CA GLU A 107 -8.42 8.53 3.43
C GLU A 107 -8.56 7.70 2.15
N GLU A 108 -7.57 6.86 1.84
CA GLU A 108 -7.62 5.94 0.70
C GLU A 108 -8.75 4.93 0.86
N ALA A 109 -8.90 4.33 2.06
CA ALA A 109 -10.02 3.44 2.35
C ALA A 109 -11.37 4.16 2.19
N LYS A 110 -11.46 5.43 2.60
CA LYS A 110 -12.67 6.25 2.41
C LYS A 110 -12.93 6.54 0.93
N ARG A 111 -11.91 6.87 0.14
CA ARG A 111 -12.02 7.09 -1.32
C ARG A 111 -12.45 5.81 -2.03
N GLN A 112 -11.86 4.67 -1.66
CA GLN A 112 -12.23 3.37 -2.21
C GLN A 112 -13.69 3.04 -1.88
N LYS A 113 -14.08 3.17 -0.61
CA LYS A 113 -15.47 2.94 -0.19
C LYS A 113 -16.46 3.85 -0.93
N GLN A 114 -16.13 5.13 -1.12
CA GLN A 114 -16.96 6.05 -1.91
C GLN A 114 -17.10 5.61 -3.36
N ARG A 115 -16.00 5.17 -3.99
CA ARG A 115 -16.03 4.65 -5.37
C ARG A 115 -16.90 3.40 -5.49
N GLU A 116 -16.75 2.46 -4.57
CA GLU A 116 -17.57 1.24 -4.50
C GLU A 116 -19.05 1.55 -4.26
N GLU A 117 -19.37 2.51 -3.40
CA GLU A 117 -20.75 2.94 -3.16
C GLU A 117 -21.36 3.60 -4.40
N LEU A 118 -20.62 4.45 -5.11
CA LEU A 118 -21.06 5.04 -6.37
C LEU A 118 -21.26 3.99 -7.47
N ASP A 119 -20.35 3.02 -7.58
CA ASP A 119 -20.46 1.92 -8.55
C ASP A 119 -21.67 1.02 -8.22
N ALA A 120 -21.89 0.71 -6.93
CA ALA A 120 -23.06 -0.04 -6.48
C ALA A 120 -24.37 0.73 -6.68
N ALA A 121 -24.38 2.04 -6.41
CA ALA A 121 -25.55 2.89 -6.64
C ALA A 121 -25.91 2.99 -8.13
N ARG A 122 -24.90 3.14 -8.99
CA ARG A 122 -25.07 3.11 -10.45
C ARG A 122 -25.66 1.78 -10.89
N LYS A 123 -25.08 0.66 -10.45
CA LYS A 123 -25.59 -0.68 -10.79
C LYS A 123 -27.03 -0.88 -10.35
N ARG A 124 -27.38 -0.49 -9.11
CA ARG A 124 -28.76 -0.54 -8.60
C ARG A 124 -29.74 0.30 -9.42
N MET A 125 -29.29 1.46 -9.91
CA MET A 125 -30.11 2.32 -10.77
C MET A 125 -30.32 1.69 -12.14
N ASN A 126 -29.24 1.18 -12.73
CA ASN A 126 -29.22 0.46 -14.00
C ASN A 126 -30.16 -0.75 -13.98
N GLU A 127 -30.10 -1.59 -12.95
CA GLU A 127 -31.01 -2.72 -12.75
C GLU A 127 -32.49 -2.28 -12.71
N ARG A 128 -32.80 -1.22 -11.94
CA ARG A 128 -34.17 -0.67 -11.87
C ARG A 128 -34.65 -0.11 -13.21
N ASN A 129 -33.79 0.58 -13.93
CA ASN A 129 -34.08 1.11 -15.26
C ASN A 129 -34.33 -0.05 -16.25
N LEU A 130 -33.52 -1.10 -16.20
CA LEU A 130 -33.67 -2.31 -17.01
C LEU A 130 -35.00 -3.01 -16.72
N GLU A 131 -35.33 -3.23 -15.45
CA GLU A 131 -36.61 -3.85 -15.05
C GLU A 131 -37.82 -3.04 -15.54
N THR A 132 -37.77 -1.71 -15.37
CA THR A 132 -38.84 -0.81 -15.82
C THR A 132 -38.99 -0.88 -17.33
N TRP A 133 -37.85 -0.86 -18.04
CA TRP A 133 -37.82 -0.96 -19.49
C TRP A 133 -38.36 -2.31 -20.00
N MET A 134 -37.97 -3.42 -19.38
CA MET A 134 -38.48 -4.76 -19.72
C MET A 134 -39.99 -4.87 -19.51
N LYS A 135 -40.52 -4.32 -18.41
CA LYS A 135 -41.97 -4.29 -18.13
C LYS A 135 -42.74 -3.51 -19.18
N THR A 136 -42.28 -2.32 -19.53
CA THR A 136 -42.89 -1.49 -20.58
C THR A 136 -42.89 -2.20 -21.93
N HIS A 137 -41.85 -2.98 -22.22
CA HIS A 137 -41.74 -3.75 -23.46
C HIS A 137 -42.38 -5.13 -23.40
N GLY A 138 -42.91 -5.58 -22.26
CA GLY A 138 -43.46 -6.92 -22.07
C GLY A 138 -42.45 -8.05 -22.33
N LEU A 139 -41.18 -7.82 -21.95
CA LEU A 139 -40.09 -8.79 -22.08
C LEU A 139 -39.88 -9.49 -20.75
N GLN A 140 -39.76 -10.82 -20.77
CA GLN A 140 -39.56 -11.62 -19.56
C GLN A 140 -38.10 -12.09 -19.39
N ASP A 141 -37.36 -12.23 -20.49
CA ASP A 141 -35.98 -12.72 -20.49
C ASP A 141 -35.08 -11.87 -21.41
N VAL A 142 -33.81 -11.73 -21.02
CA VAL A 142 -32.78 -10.92 -21.71
C VAL A 142 -32.48 -11.42 -23.13
N ASN A 143 -32.71 -12.70 -23.39
CA ASN A 143 -32.49 -13.36 -24.67
C ASN A 143 -33.81 -13.83 -25.31
N GLN A 144 -34.96 -13.34 -24.83
CA GLN A 144 -36.24 -13.73 -25.37
C GLN A 144 -36.42 -13.22 -26.81
N LYS A 145 -36.64 -14.13 -27.75
CA LYS A 145 -37.07 -13.78 -29.10
C LYS A 145 -38.49 -13.21 -29.05
N LYS A 146 -38.63 -11.88 -29.15
CA LYS A 146 -39.94 -11.25 -29.25
C LYS A 146 -40.39 -11.27 -30.70
N GLN A 147 -41.42 -12.06 -31.01
CA GLN A 147 -42.09 -12.02 -32.30
C GLN A 147 -42.96 -10.76 -32.37
N MET A 148 -42.76 -9.97 -33.41
CA MET A 148 -43.56 -8.80 -33.71
C MET A 148 -44.62 -9.15 -34.76
N TRP A 149 -45.37 -8.14 -35.22
CA TRP A 149 -46.54 -8.23 -36.12
C TRP A 149 -46.59 -9.49 -37.01
N LEU A 150 -47.68 -10.26 -36.85
CA LEU A 150 -48.04 -11.44 -37.66
C LEU A 150 -47.00 -12.57 -37.73
N LYS A 151 -46.09 -12.72 -36.75
CA LYS A 151 -45.06 -13.78 -36.68
C LYS A 151 -44.01 -13.76 -37.82
N ILE A 152 -43.98 -12.71 -38.64
CA ILE A 152 -43.03 -12.59 -39.77
C ILE A 152 -41.70 -11.99 -39.31
N SER A 153 -41.74 -11.09 -38.33
CA SER A 153 -40.56 -10.41 -37.80
C SER A 153 -40.31 -10.76 -36.33
N TYR A 154 -39.04 -10.68 -35.93
CA TYR A 154 -38.64 -10.92 -34.56
C TYR A 154 -37.44 -10.05 -34.20
N SER A 155 -37.39 -9.65 -32.94
CA SER A 155 -36.32 -8.82 -32.40
C SER A 155 -35.95 -9.32 -31.00
N TYR A 156 -34.69 -9.11 -30.61
CA TYR A 156 -34.23 -9.38 -29.25
C TYR A 156 -34.24 -8.09 -28.43
N PRO A 157 -34.27 -8.19 -27.09
CA PRO A 157 -34.19 -7.02 -26.20
C PRO A 157 -33.02 -6.10 -26.56
N LEU A 158 -31.86 -6.70 -26.88
CA LEU A 158 -30.66 -5.97 -27.25
C LEU A 158 -30.81 -5.17 -28.56
N HIS A 159 -31.55 -5.70 -29.54
CA HIS A 159 -31.86 -4.95 -30.77
C HIS A 159 -32.85 -3.82 -30.50
N ALA A 160 -33.87 -4.03 -29.67
CA ALA A 160 -34.84 -2.99 -29.32
C ALA A 160 -34.19 -1.82 -28.57
N ALA A 161 -33.33 -2.11 -27.59
CA ALA A 161 -32.56 -1.08 -26.87
C ALA A 161 -31.65 -0.27 -27.80
N VAL A 162 -31.06 -0.94 -28.81
CA VAL A 162 -30.33 -0.28 -29.89
C VAL A 162 -31.26 0.62 -30.71
N GLU A 163 -32.46 0.19 -31.10
CA GLU A 163 -33.38 1.05 -31.86
C GLU A 163 -33.80 2.32 -31.11
N GLU A 164 -33.88 2.26 -29.78
CA GLU A 164 -34.13 3.41 -28.90
C GLU A 164 -32.88 4.27 -28.65
N ASN A 165 -31.70 3.83 -29.09
CA ASN A 165 -30.40 4.44 -28.81
C ASN A 165 -30.14 4.67 -27.31
N ASN A 166 -30.55 3.70 -26.48
CA ASN A 166 -30.35 3.76 -25.04
C ASN A 166 -29.09 2.97 -24.67
N SER A 167 -27.93 3.63 -24.69
CA SER A 167 -26.64 3.02 -24.35
C SER A 167 -26.59 2.46 -22.93
N GLU A 168 -27.30 3.07 -21.99
CA GLU A 168 -27.37 2.60 -20.60
C GLU A 168 -28.08 1.24 -20.53
N ILE A 169 -29.25 1.09 -21.14
CA ILE A 169 -29.98 -0.18 -21.20
C ILE A 169 -29.20 -1.23 -21.98
N VAL A 170 -28.50 -0.85 -23.05
CA VAL A 170 -27.62 -1.77 -23.81
C VAL A 170 -26.51 -2.32 -22.92
N GLN A 171 -25.85 -1.48 -22.11
CA GLN A 171 -24.86 -1.94 -21.13
C GLN A 171 -25.49 -2.87 -20.08
N CYS A 172 -26.65 -2.49 -19.54
CA CYS A 172 -27.37 -3.31 -18.55
C CYS A 172 -27.72 -4.70 -19.09
N LEU A 173 -28.18 -4.78 -20.34
CA LEU A 173 -28.51 -6.06 -20.99
C LEU A 173 -27.27 -6.94 -21.17
N ILE A 174 -26.13 -6.36 -21.55
CA ILE A 174 -24.87 -7.09 -21.70
C ILE A 174 -24.37 -7.60 -20.35
N GLU A 175 -24.41 -6.76 -19.31
CA GLU A 175 -24.08 -7.16 -17.94
C GLU A 175 -25.01 -8.28 -17.42
N ALA A 176 -26.28 -8.27 -17.86
CA ALA A 176 -27.26 -9.33 -17.56
C ALA A 176 -27.08 -10.61 -18.40
N GLY A 177 -26.08 -10.67 -19.29
CA GLY A 177 -25.80 -11.86 -20.10
C GLY A 177 -26.58 -11.94 -21.42
N ALA A 178 -27.00 -10.81 -21.98
CA ALA A 178 -27.57 -10.78 -23.32
C ALA A 178 -26.53 -11.16 -24.38
N ASP A 179 -26.89 -12.05 -25.30
CA ASP A 179 -25.99 -12.49 -26.37
C ASP A 179 -25.97 -11.48 -27.52
N LYS A 180 -24.79 -10.84 -27.70
CA LYS A 180 -24.50 -9.84 -28.74
C LYS A 180 -24.31 -10.42 -30.14
N THR A 181 -24.24 -11.75 -30.28
CA THR A 181 -24.08 -12.42 -31.59
C THR A 181 -25.42 -12.72 -32.27
N GLN A 182 -26.54 -12.60 -31.54
CA GLN A 182 -27.86 -12.91 -32.04
C GLN A 182 -28.25 -11.99 -33.20
N LYS A 183 -28.88 -12.59 -34.21
CA LYS A 183 -29.35 -11.87 -35.41
C LYS A 183 -30.86 -11.67 -35.34
N ASN A 184 -31.32 -10.44 -35.59
CA ASN A 184 -32.75 -10.15 -35.70
C ASN A 184 -33.36 -10.73 -37.00
N SER A 185 -34.64 -10.45 -37.28
CA SER A 185 -35.30 -10.89 -38.52
C SER A 185 -34.67 -10.36 -39.81
N ASP A 186 -33.91 -9.26 -39.75
CA ASP A 186 -33.17 -8.71 -40.89
C ASP A 186 -31.80 -9.39 -41.08
N GLY A 187 -31.47 -10.38 -40.24
CA GLY A 187 -30.15 -11.03 -40.25
C GLY A 187 -29.03 -10.16 -39.68
N LEU A 188 -29.35 -9.07 -38.96
CA LEU A 188 -28.39 -8.11 -38.44
C LEU A 188 -28.05 -8.42 -36.98
N THR A 189 -26.76 -8.37 -36.64
CA THR A 189 -26.32 -8.30 -35.23
C THR A 189 -26.64 -6.92 -34.66
N PRO A 190 -26.69 -6.76 -33.32
CA PRO A 190 -26.89 -5.46 -32.69
C PRO A 190 -25.86 -4.42 -33.15
N GLU A 191 -24.59 -4.78 -33.28
CA GLU A 191 -23.54 -3.89 -33.79
C GLU A 191 -23.80 -3.46 -35.25
N MET A 192 -24.17 -4.41 -36.12
CA MET A 192 -24.51 -4.11 -37.51
C MET A 192 -25.74 -3.20 -37.60
N LEU A 193 -26.73 -3.39 -36.71
CA LEU A 193 -27.92 -2.56 -36.63
C LEU A 193 -27.52 -1.12 -36.27
N VAL A 194 -26.65 -0.93 -35.27
CA VAL A 194 -26.13 0.40 -34.91
C VAL A 194 -25.46 1.07 -36.12
N ARG A 195 -24.53 0.38 -36.79
CA ARG A 195 -23.81 0.93 -37.96
C ARG A 195 -24.77 1.31 -39.09
N LYS A 196 -25.81 0.48 -39.33
CA LYS A 196 -26.86 0.76 -40.32
C LYS A 196 -27.67 2.00 -39.96
N ARG A 197 -28.03 2.18 -38.68
CA ARG A 197 -28.78 3.36 -38.19
C ARG A 197 -27.93 4.63 -38.21
N SER A 198 -26.69 4.56 -37.75
CA SER A 198 -25.69 5.64 -37.81
C SER A 198 -25.51 6.15 -39.24
N LYS A 199 -25.26 5.24 -40.20
CA LYS A 199 -25.14 5.59 -41.63
C LYS A 199 -26.42 6.19 -42.21
N LYS A 200 -27.60 5.67 -41.81
CA LYS A 200 -28.90 6.16 -42.30
C LYS A 200 -29.21 7.57 -41.83
N LEU A 201 -28.83 7.93 -40.61
CA LEU A 201 -29.09 9.24 -40.01
C LEU A 201 -27.99 10.26 -40.31
N GLY A 202 -26.78 9.82 -40.68
CA GLY A 202 -25.64 10.71 -40.93
C GLY A 202 -25.07 11.34 -39.65
N ILE A 203 -25.47 10.85 -38.47
CA ILE A 203 -25.08 11.36 -37.17
C ILE A 203 -24.30 10.26 -36.44
N ASN A 204 -22.99 10.24 -36.63
CA ASN A 204 -22.13 9.20 -36.07
C ASN A 204 -22.08 9.26 -34.53
N ARG A 205 -21.97 10.46 -33.96
CA ARG A 205 -21.77 10.66 -32.51
C ARG A 205 -22.88 10.11 -31.63
N VAL A 206 -24.13 10.12 -32.10
CA VAL A 206 -25.30 9.67 -31.31
C VAL A 206 -25.22 8.18 -31.01
N TRP A 207 -24.58 7.41 -31.89
CA TRP A 207 -24.51 5.96 -31.82
C TRP A 207 -23.15 5.45 -31.33
N ASP A 208 -22.17 6.33 -31.13
CA ASP A 208 -20.82 5.97 -30.70
C ASP A 208 -20.82 5.37 -29.28
N ASP A 209 -21.61 5.92 -28.36
CA ASP A 209 -21.75 5.39 -27.00
C ASP A 209 -22.39 3.99 -26.99
N THR A 210 -23.38 3.78 -27.86
CA THR A 210 -24.04 2.49 -28.07
C THR A 210 -23.10 1.47 -28.73
N LEU A 211 -22.26 1.88 -29.69
CA LEU A 211 -21.21 1.02 -30.28
C LEU A 211 -20.15 0.65 -29.24
N ARG A 212 -19.73 1.61 -28.43
CA ARG A 212 -18.75 1.41 -27.37
C ARG A 212 -19.26 0.44 -26.31
N ALA A 213 -20.56 0.47 -26.01
CA ALA A 213 -21.17 -0.50 -25.10
C ALA A 213 -21.13 -1.95 -25.65
N LEU A 214 -21.18 -2.13 -26.98
CA LEU A 214 -21.25 -3.44 -27.64
C LEU A 214 -19.89 -4.06 -27.97
N THR A 215 -18.85 -3.23 -28.09
CA THR A 215 -17.49 -3.63 -28.47
C THR A 215 -16.78 -4.30 -27.31
#